data_AF-W4L5J7-F1
#
_entry.id   AF-W4L5J7-F1
#
_cell.length_a   1.000
_cell.length_b   1.000
_cell.length_c   1.000
_cell.angle_alpha   90.00
_cell.angle_beta   90.00
_cell.angle_gamma   90.00
#
_symmetry.space_group_name_H-M   'P 1'
#
loop_
_entity.id
_entity.type
_entity.pdbx_description
1 polymer ?
#
loop_
_entity_poly.entity_id
_entity_poly.type
_entity_poly.pdbx_seq_one_letter_code
_entity_poly.pdbx_strand_id
1 'polypeptide(L)'
;MTLENMLTHIGENPKALITLVRYVRIGELIVDGQYVAATPAAAELHGYDSVSSLMQHYLSETHVLEQYKTGKLMALARALGHKIPKDYCVEIQPPSQKPVPVRKHVYPFKDQLGTRYFFTKLELVKEPVGMPSIDIEALNLSPQVILDWGGLSTVAEVTRMLEERAATQDLIRQHITLTEHLLTSLNGLTTDGLLPHDKLKNQDVKRNFVLTDAKSDDESLPTGTVAIELNAPNSAMTKRDVQRKYLHCCYLCKGEWIGDERDPAECVYCRTRRWRDGKTQWERRRNGKAS
;
A
#
# COMPACT_ATOMS: atom_id res chain seq x y z
N MET A 1 6.38 -37.59 4.17
CA MET A 1 7.57 -36.91 4.71
C MET A 1 7.11 -36.05 5.88
N THR A 2 7.71 -36.21 7.06
CA THR A 2 7.30 -35.53 8.29
C THR A 2 8.10 -34.24 8.49
N LEU A 3 7.60 -33.33 9.35
CA LEU A 3 8.33 -32.13 9.73
C LEU A 3 9.70 -32.47 10.36
N GLU A 4 9.74 -33.46 11.25
CA GLU A 4 10.96 -33.94 11.89
C GLU A 4 12.02 -34.39 10.88
N ASN A 5 11.64 -35.21 9.89
CA ASN A 5 12.57 -35.65 8.85
C ASN A 5 13.16 -34.47 8.06
N MET A 6 12.37 -33.42 7.82
CA MET A 6 12.84 -32.23 7.12
C MET A 6 13.82 -31.42 7.96
N LEU A 7 13.55 -31.26 9.25
CA LEU A 7 14.43 -30.55 10.19
C LEU A 7 15.76 -31.29 10.35
N THR A 8 15.72 -32.61 10.52
CA THR A 8 16.92 -33.47 10.55
C THR A 8 17.74 -33.31 9.27
N HIS A 9 17.08 -33.40 8.10
CA HIS A 9 17.77 -33.24 6.82
C HIS A 9 18.44 -31.87 6.65
N ILE A 10 17.82 -30.78 7.14
CA ILE A 10 18.43 -29.45 7.15
C ILE A 10 19.68 -29.42 8.04
N GLY A 11 19.61 -30.00 9.24
CA GLY A 11 20.73 -30.06 10.18
C GLY A 11 21.93 -30.87 9.65
N GLU A 12 21.67 -31.97 8.95
CA GLU A 12 22.70 -32.85 8.39
C GLU A 12 23.38 -32.28 7.14
N ASN A 13 22.78 -31.27 6.48
CA ASN A 13 23.25 -30.75 5.19
C ASN A 13 23.56 -29.23 5.23
N PRO A 14 24.48 -28.76 6.09
CA PRO A 14 24.66 -27.33 6.36
C PRO A 14 25.15 -26.52 5.14
N LYS A 15 25.79 -27.18 4.15
CA LYS A 15 26.29 -26.56 2.92
C LYS A 15 25.26 -26.50 1.79
N ALA A 16 24.16 -27.26 1.89
CA ALA A 16 23.11 -27.21 0.88
C ALA A 16 22.32 -25.91 1.04
N LEU A 17 21.73 -25.38 -0.04
CA LEU A 17 20.87 -24.20 0.03
C LEU A 17 19.42 -24.63 0.27
N ILE A 18 19.04 -24.79 1.53
CA ILE A 18 17.74 -25.34 1.91
C ILE A 18 17.05 -24.40 2.90
N THR A 19 15.76 -24.15 2.66
CA THR A 19 14.89 -23.43 3.58
C THR A 19 13.62 -24.22 3.87
N LEU A 20 13.07 -24.03 5.07
CA LEU A 20 11.77 -24.52 5.46
C LEU A 20 10.92 -23.32 5.90
N VAL A 21 9.82 -23.14 5.20
CA VAL A 21 8.90 -22.03 5.41
C VAL A 21 7.55 -22.57 5.86
N ARG A 22 7.00 -22.01 6.94
CA ARG A 22 5.65 -22.27 7.41
C ARG A 22 4.69 -21.26 6.78
N TYR A 23 3.56 -21.73 6.26
CA TYR A 23 2.46 -20.86 5.87
C TYR A 23 1.88 -20.17 7.12
N VAL A 24 1.77 -18.85 7.09
CA VAL A 24 1.24 -18.06 8.21
C VAL A 24 0.16 -17.12 7.70
N ARG A 25 -0.90 -16.98 8.50
CA ARG A 25 -1.99 -16.04 8.29
C ARG A 25 -2.05 -15.12 9.51
N ILE A 26 -1.91 -13.83 9.27
CA ILE A 26 -1.92 -12.78 10.29
C ILE A 26 -3.24 -12.02 10.13
N GLY A 27 -4.17 -12.27 11.06
CA GLY A 27 -5.56 -11.81 10.91
C GLY A 27 -6.24 -12.39 9.66
N GLU A 28 -7.20 -11.67 9.10
CA GLU A 28 -7.98 -12.15 7.95
C GLU A 28 -7.34 -11.81 6.60
N LEU A 29 -6.47 -10.80 6.56
CA LEU A 29 -6.06 -10.18 5.30
C LEU A 29 -4.60 -10.43 4.92
N ILE A 30 -3.73 -10.81 5.87
CA ILE A 30 -2.29 -10.94 5.59
C ILE A 30 -1.92 -12.42 5.58
N VAL A 31 -1.32 -12.87 4.48
CA VAL A 31 -0.81 -14.23 4.34
C VAL A 31 0.60 -14.20 3.79
N ASP A 32 1.49 -14.92 4.46
CA ASP A 32 2.90 -15.01 4.09
C ASP A 32 3.49 -16.38 4.42
N GLY A 33 4.78 -16.54 4.15
CA GLY A 33 5.59 -17.64 4.63
C GLY A 33 6.58 -17.14 5.69
N GLN A 34 6.64 -17.80 6.84
CA GLN A 34 7.65 -17.52 7.87
C GLN A 34 8.74 -18.59 7.82
N TYR A 35 10.01 -18.18 7.78
CA TYR A 35 11.12 -19.12 7.92
C TYR A 35 11.10 -19.77 9.31
N VAL A 36 11.11 -21.10 9.35
CA VAL A 36 11.15 -21.87 10.60
C VAL A 36 12.41 -22.72 10.74
N ALA A 37 13.12 -22.95 9.63
CA ALA A 37 14.46 -23.49 9.61
C ALA A 37 15.14 -23.14 8.27
N ALA A 38 16.46 -23.10 8.27
CA ALA A 38 17.28 -22.98 7.08
C ALA A 38 18.67 -23.56 7.35
N THR A 39 19.40 -23.87 6.29
CA THR A 39 20.83 -24.15 6.41
C THR A 39 21.63 -22.84 6.53
N PRO A 40 22.83 -22.88 7.13
CA PRO A 40 23.72 -21.72 7.17
C PRO A 40 24.00 -21.13 5.78
N ALA A 41 24.27 -21.98 4.78
CA ALA A 41 24.50 -21.53 3.41
C ALA A 41 23.26 -20.83 2.79
N ALA A 42 22.05 -21.26 3.14
CA ALA A 42 20.84 -20.56 2.72
C ALA A 42 20.68 -19.20 3.42
N ALA A 43 21.02 -19.08 4.71
CA ALA A 43 21.01 -17.80 5.41
C ALA A 43 21.98 -16.79 4.76
N GLU A 44 23.21 -17.23 4.48
CA GLU A 44 24.23 -16.43 3.80
C GLU A 44 23.75 -15.97 2.41
N LEU A 45 23.15 -16.87 1.63
CA LEU A 45 22.57 -16.54 0.32
C LEU A 45 21.49 -15.45 0.40
N HIS A 46 20.71 -15.40 1.48
CA HIS A 46 19.71 -14.36 1.71
C HIS A 46 20.33 -13.09 2.33
N GLY A 47 21.64 -13.04 2.53
CA GLY A 47 22.37 -11.89 3.07
C GLY A 47 22.32 -11.75 4.59
N TYR A 48 22.11 -12.86 5.31
CA TYR A 48 22.06 -12.87 6.78
C TYR A 48 23.21 -13.66 7.38
N ASP A 49 23.80 -13.12 8.46
CA ASP A 49 24.96 -13.72 9.14
C ASP A 49 24.63 -15.02 9.90
N SER A 50 23.34 -15.29 10.13
CA SER A 50 22.90 -16.49 10.84
C SER A 50 21.52 -16.94 10.43
N VAL A 51 21.25 -18.23 10.62
CA VAL A 51 19.91 -18.83 10.44
C VAL A 51 18.88 -18.13 11.34
N SER A 52 19.25 -17.85 12.59
CA SER A 52 18.38 -17.15 13.55
C SER A 52 17.98 -15.76 13.06
N SER A 53 18.88 -15.03 12.40
CA SER A 53 18.58 -13.72 11.81
C SER A 53 17.61 -13.85 10.63
N LEU A 54 17.85 -14.77 9.69
CA LEU A 54 16.91 -15.05 8.60
C LEU A 54 15.51 -15.42 9.11
N MET A 55 15.43 -16.20 10.19
CA MET A 55 14.16 -16.65 10.79
C MET A 55 13.30 -15.52 11.40
N GLN A 56 13.84 -14.31 11.56
CA GLN A 56 13.08 -13.15 11.99
C GLN A 56 12.27 -12.51 10.85
N HIS A 57 12.51 -12.93 9.61
CA HIS A 57 11.89 -12.35 8.42
C HIS A 57 10.84 -13.28 7.81
N TYR A 58 9.96 -12.67 7.02
CA TYR A 58 9.00 -13.36 6.17
C TYR A 58 9.56 -13.56 4.77
N LEU A 59 9.06 -14.57 4.07
CA LEU A 59 9.51 -14.95 2.74
C LEU A 59 9.29 -13.82 1.72
N SER A 60 8.25 -13.01 1.88
CA SER A 60 8.00 -11.85 1.00
C SER A 60 9.00 -10.70 1.17
N GLU A 61 9.70 -10.63 2.31
CA GLU A 61 10.68 -9.57 2.60
C GLU A 61 12.06 -9.89 2.01
N THR A 62 12.32 -11.16 1.71
CA THR A 62 13.62 -11.64 1.23
C THR A 62 13.64 -11.98 -0.26
N HIS A 63 12.56 -11.65 -0.98
CA HIS A 63 12.38 -11.92 -2.40
C HIS A 63 11.95 -10.66 -3.13
N VAL A 64 12.19 -10.62 -4.45
CA VAL A 64 11.56 -9.60 -5.29
C VAL A 64 10.04 -9.75 -5.20
N LEU A 65 9.37 -8.72 -4.70
CA LEU A 65 7.97 -8.79 -4.30
C LEU A 65 7.02 -9.26 -5.42
N GLU A 66 7.20 -8.75 -6.63
CA GLU A 66 6.35 -9.15 -7.78
C GLU A 66 6.51 -10.62 -8.15
N GLN A 67 7.74 -11.15 -8.03
CA GLN A 67 8.00 -12.58 -8.27
C GLN A 67 7.44 -13.43 -7.13
N TYR A 68 7.51 -12.96 -5.89
CA TYR A 68 6.87 -13.62 -4.74
C TYR A 68 5.35 -13.74 -4.94
N LYS A 69 4.69 -12.64 -5.33
CA LYS A 69 3.24 -12.61 -5.60
C LYS A 69 2.86 -13.59 -6.71
N THR A 70 3.64 -13.60 -7.80
CA THR A 70 3.46 -14.55 -8.89
C THR A 70 3.64 -16.00 -8.41
N GLY A 71 4.69 -16.28 -7.64
CA GLY A 71 4.95 -17.61 -7.08
C GLY A 71 3.85 -18.10 -6.13
N LYS A 72 3.22 -17.19 -5.38
CA LYS A 72 2.07 -17.45 -4.52
C LYS A 72 0.85 -17.86 -5.35
N LEU A 73 0.56 -17.15 -6.45
CA LEU A 73 -0.50 -17.54 -7.39
C LEU A 73 -0.21 -18.90 -8.05
N MET A 74 1.03 -19.18 -8.44
CA MET A 74 1.43 -20.51 -8.95
C MET A 74 1.19 -21.62 -7.94
N ALA A 75 1.48 -21.35 -6.66
CA ALA A 75 1.28 -22.32 -5.59
C ALA A 75 -0.21 -22.59 -5.35
N LEU A 76 -1.06 -21.55 -5.37
CA LEU A 76 -2.51 -21.69 -5.33
C LEU A 76 -3.03 -22.50 -6.53
N ALA A 77 -2.65 -22.13 -7.75
CA ALA A 77 -3.07 -22.81 -8.96
C ALA A 77 -2.70 -24.32 -8.92
N ARG A 78 -1.48 -24.65 -8.46
CA ARG A 78 -1.08 -26.05 -8.24
C ARG A 78 -1.93 -26.75 -7.20
N ALA A 79 -2.27 -26.08 -6.10
CA ALA A 79 -3.11 -26.64 -5.05
C ALA A 79 -4.54 -26.96 -5.54
N LEU A 80 -5.00 -26.26 -6.58
CA LEU A 80 -6.30 -26.50 -7.23
C LEU A 80 -6.22 -27.45 -8.43
N GLY A 81 -5.05 -28.03 -8.71
CA GLY A 81 -4.86 -29.03 -9.77
C GLY A 81 -4.45 -28.49 -11.14
N HIS A 82 -4.19 -27.18 -11.27
CA HIS A 82 -3.66 -26.64 -12.53
C HIS A 82 -2.23 -27.14 -12.79
N LYS A 83 -1.91 -27.40 -14.07
CA LYS A 83 -0.59 -27.85 -14.52
C LYS A 83 0.38 -26.68 -14.66
N ILE A 84 0.81 -26.13 -13.53
CA ILE A 84 1.82 -25.08 -13.47
C ILE A 84 3.20 -25.70 -13.20
N PRO A 85 4.27 -25.25 -13.90
CA PRO A 85 5.63 -25.71 -13.64
C PRO A 85 6.02 -25.59 -12.18
N LYS A 86 6.68 -26.63 -11.65
CA LYS A 86 7.21 -26.63 -10.28
C LYS A 86 8.62 -26.04 -10.19
N ASP A 87 9.33 -26.03 -11.31
CA ASP A 87 10.69 -25.53 -11.44
C ASP A 87 10.67 -24.20 -12.19
N TYR A 88 11.14 -23.14 -11.53
CA TYR A 88 11.21 -21.80 -12.07
C TYR A 88 12.32 -21.01 -11.36
N CYS A 89 12.86 -19.99 -12.02
CA CYS A 89 13.83 -19.10 -11.40
C CYS A 89 13.10 -17.93 -10.75
N VAL A 90 13.58 -17.56 -9.57
CA VAL A 90 13.23 -16.31 -8.88
C VAL A 90 14.49 -15.63 -8.42
N GLU A 91 14.36 -14.42 -7.95
CA GLU A 91 15.43 -13.65 -7.35
C GLU A 91 15.17 -13.54 -5.84
N ILE A 92 16.17 -13.94 -5.08
CA ILE A 92 16.30 -13.59 -3.66
C ILE A 92 16.79 -12.15 -3.63
N GLN A 93 16.23 -11.34 -2.75
CA GLN A 93 16.62 -9.94 -2.55
C GLN A 93 17.29 -9.84 -1.17
N PRO A 94 18.62 -9.98 -1.10
CA PRO A 94 19.32 -9.77 0.17
C PRO A 94 19.25 -8.29 0.58
N PRO A 95 19.33 -7.98 1.89
CA PRO A 95 19.39 -6.61 2.36
C PRO A 95 20.57 -5.85 1.75
N SER A 96 20.30 -4.71 1.13
CA SER A 96 21.32 -3.81 0.56
C SER A 96 22.23 -4.41 -0.52
N GLN A 97 21.85 -5.54 -1.13
CA GLN A 97 22.60 -6.19 -2.21
C GLN A 97 21.77 -6.30 -3.49
N LYS A 98 22.45 -6.65 -4.59
CA LYS A 98 21.76 -6.97 -5.84
C LYS A 98 20.95 -8.26 -5.69
N PRO A 99 19.80 -8.38 -6.35
CA PRO A 99 19.05 -9.64 -6.39
C PRO A 99 19.92 -10.79 -6.88
N VAL A 100 19.76 -11.96 -6.26
CA VAL A 100 20.50 -13.19 -6.60
C VAL A 100 19.53 -14.19 -7.24
N PRO A 101 19.73 -14.53 -8.53
CA PRO A 101 18.88 -15.48 -9.23
C PRO A 101 19.10 -16.91 -8.74
N VAL A 102 18.00 -17.57 -8.40
CA VAL A 102 17.97 -18.95 -7.91
C VAL A 102 16.84 -19.74 -8.58
N ARG A 103 17.11 -21.02 -8.84
CA ARG A 103 16.08 -21.99 -9.18
C ARG A 103 15.50 -22.55 -7.89
N LYS A 104 14.17 -22.57 -7.79
CA LYS A 104 13.45 -23.11 -6.65
C LYS A 104 12.88 -24.49 -6.95
N HIS A 105 13.16 -25.44 -6.07
CA HIS A 105 12.48 -26.72 -6.01
C HIS A 105 11.67 -26.80 -4.72
N VAL A 106 10.36 -26.58 -4.84
CA VAL A 106 9.45 -26.46 -3.69
C VAL A 106 8.65 -27.74 -3.49
N TYR A 107 8.73 -28.30 -2.27
CA TYR A 107 8.04 -29.50 -1.84
C TYR A 107 7.03 -29.13 -0.74
N PRO A 108 5.75 -28.84 -1.10
CA PRO A 108 4.73 -28.52 -0.12
C PRO A 108 4.29 -29.78 0.64
N PHE A 109 4.06 -29.65 1.95
CA PHE A 109 3.47 -30.70 2.76
C PHE A 109 2.63 -30.12 3.91
N LYS A 110 1.87 -30.98 4.59
CA LYS A 110 1.15 -30.65 5.81
C LYS A 110 1.67 -31.51 6.96
N ASP A 111 1.74 -30.95 8.16
CA ASP A 111 1.95 -31.73 9.37
C ASP A 111 0.65 -32.44 9.82
N GLN A 112 0.71 -33.11 10.98
CA GLN A 112 -0.44 -33.83 11.56
C GLN A 112 -1.59 -32.89 11.98
N LEU A 113 -1.30 -31.61 12.22
CA LEU A 113 -2.27 -30.58 12.60
C LEU A 113 -2.86 -29.86 11.37
N GLY A 114 -2.41 -30.24 10.16
CA GLY A 114 -2.82 -29.60 8.91
C GLY A 114 -2.09 -28.30 8.59
N THR A 115 -1.09 -27.90 9.38
CA THR A 115 -0.23 -26.74 9.15
C THR A 115 0.56 -26.97 7.87
N ARG A 116 0.56 -25.98 6.97
CA ARG A 116 1.25 -26.09 5.67
C ARG A 116 2.69 -25.63 5.79
N TYR A 117 3.58 -26.40 5.20
CA TYR A 117 5.00 -26.11 5.10
C TYR A 117 5.48 -26.20 3.66
N PHE A 118 6.53 -25.46 3.35
CA PHE A 118 7.20 -25.44 2.06
C PHE A 118 8.69 -25.71 2.31
N PHE A 119 9.10 -26.95 2.09
CA PHE A 119 10.51 -27.30 2.06
C PHE A 119 11.07 -26.93 0.68
N THR A 120 12.10 -26.10 0.64
CA THR A 120 12.63 -25.55 -0.62
C THR A 120 14.11 -25.84 -0.73
N LYS A 121 14.51 -26.46 -1.83
CA LYS A 121 15.91 -26.51 -2.26
C LYS A 121 16.15 -25.40 -3.28
N LEU A 122 17.26 -24.71 -3.13
CA LEU A 122 17.68 -23.60 -3.98
C LEU A 122 18.92 -24.01 -4.76
N GLU A 123 19.00 -23.56 -6.00
CA GLU A 123 20.20 -23.71 -6.83
C GLU A 123 20.54 -22.34 -7.42
N LEU A 124 21.80 -21.93 -7.36
CA LEU A 124 22.25 -20.69 -8.00
C LEU A 124 22.19 -20.83 -9.51
N VAL A 125 21.70 -19.79 -10.19
CA VAL A 125 21.58 -19.78 -11.66
C VAL A 125 22.37 -18.60 -12.20
N LYS A 126 23.20 -18.81 -13.22
CA LYS A 126 23.96 -17.72 -13.85
C LYS A 126 23.10 -16.85 -14.76
N GLU A 127 22.15 -17.49 -15.46
CA GLU A 127 21.25 -16.85 -16.42
C GLU A 127 19.81 -17.17 -16.05
N PRO A 128 19.06 -16.23 -15.45
CA PRO A 128 17.69 -16.49 -15.02
C PRO A 128 16.78 -16.68 -16.23
N VAL A 129 16.27 -17.89 -16.41
CA VAL A 129 15.04 -18.11 -17.18
C VAL A 129 13.92 -17.64 -16.27
N GLY A 130 13.43 -16.42 -16.48
CA GLY A 130 12.51 -15.72 -15.59
C GLY A 130 11.24 -16.53 -15.25
N MET A 131 10.42 -15.96 -14.37
CA MET A 131 9.14 -16.57 -13.98
C MET A 131 8.28 -16.88 -15.21
N PRO A 132 7.65 -18.07 -15.28
CA PRO A 132 6.72 -18.36 -16.36
C PRO A 132 5.56 -17.35 -16.31
N SER A 133 5.14 -16.87 -17.48
CA SER A 133 3.93 -16.06 -17.58
C SER A 133 2.73 -16.91 -17.19
N ILE A 134 1.86 -16.36 -16.35
CA ILE A 134 0.63 -17.01 -15.91
C ILE A 134 -0.52 -16.16 -16.37
N ASP A 135 -1.38 -16.76 -17.19
CA ASP A 135 -2.66 -16.17 -17.53
C ASP A 135 -3.63 -16.40 -16.35
N ILE A 136 -3.78 -15.38 -15.51
CA ILE A 136 -4.66 -15.41 -14.33
C ILE A 136 -6.13 -15.64 -14.76
N GLU A 137 -6.53 -15.11 -15.91
CA GLU A 137 -7.90 -15.29 -16.43
C GLU A 137 -8.11 -16.74 -16.85
N ALA A 138 -7.13 -17.36 -17.51
CA ALA A 138 -7.17 -18.78 -17.85
C ALA A 138 -7.15 -19.71 -16.62
N LEU A 139 -6.65 -19.24 -15.47
CA LEU A 139 -6.76 -20.00 -14.22
C LEU A 139 -8.19 -20.02 -13.66
N ASN A 140 -9.07 -19.11 -14.10
CA ASN A 140 -10.47 -19.02 -13.65
C ASN A 140 -10.63 -19.09 -12.12
N LEU A 141 -9.73 -18.42 -11.39
CA LEU A 141 -9.73 -18.42 -9.93
C LEU A 141 -10.78 -17.44 -9.42
N SER A 142 -11.68 -17.90 -8.55
CA SER A 142 -12.59 -16.97 -7.88
C SER A 142 -11.80 -16.02 -6.95
N PRO A 143 -12.18 -14.74 -6.86
CA PRO A 143 -11.56 -13.80 -5.91
C PRO A 143 -11.59 -14.31 -4.46
N GLN A 144 -12.66 -15.01 -4.07
CA GLN A 144 -12.78 -15.57 -2.73
C GLN A 144 -11.71 -16.64 -2.45
N VAL A 145 -11.43 -17.52 -3.42
CA VAL A 145 -10.38 -18.54 -3.26
C VAL A 145 -8.99 -17.91 -3.17
N ILE A 146 -8.74 -16.84 -3.92
CA ILE A 146 -7.50 -16.06 -3.81
C ILE A 146 -7.38 -15.45 -2.41
N LEU A 147 -8.46 -14.89 -1.86
CA LEU A 147 -8.47 -14.31 -0.52
C LEU A 147 -8.32 -15.37 0.60
N ASP A 148 -9.04 -16.49 0.50
CA ASP A 148 -9.03 -17.58 1.47
C ASP A 148 -7.69 -18.31 1.52
N TRP A 149 -6.98 -18.35 0.39
CA TRP A 149 -5.68 -19.00 0.33
C TRP A 149 -4.52 -18.02 0.45
N GLY A 150 -4.60 -16.88 -0.22
CA GLY A 150 -3.53 -15.91 -0.37
C GLY A 150 -3.72 -14.62 0.43
N GLY A 151 -4.85 -14.39 1.09
CA GLY A 151 -5.11 -13.09 1.72
C GLY A 151 -5.14 -11.95 0.72
N LEU A 152 -5.21 -10.73 1.22
CA LEU A 152 -5.18 -9.49 0.45
C LEU A 152 -3.75 -8.95 0.30
N SER A 153 -2.88 -9.19 1.29
CA SER A 153 -1.52 -8.65 1.30
C SER A 153 -0.49 -9.62 1.90
N THR A 154 0.78 -9.30 1.68
CA THR A 154 1.93 -9.93 2.35
C THR A 154 2.48 -9.02 3.45
N VAL A 155 3.41 -9.53 4.26
CA VAL A 155 4.08 -8.69 5.28
C VAL A 155 4.87 -7.58 4.61
N ALA A 156 5.65 -7.87 3.57
CA ALA A 156 6.42 -6.86 2.83
C ALA A 156 5.54 -5.74 2.23
N GLU A 157 4.35 -6.05 1.71
CA GLU A 157 3.42 -5.03 1.21
C GLU A 157 2.94 -4.10 2.33
N VAL A 158 2.56 -4.67 3.47
CA VAL A 158 2.10 -3.89 4.62
C VAL A 158 3.23 -3.06 5.21
N THR A 159 4.43 -3.62 5.36
CA THR A 159 5.62 -2.89 5.83
C THR A 159 5.90 -1.69 4.93
N ARG A 160 5.93 -1.87 3.60
CA ARG A 160 6.14 -0.76 2.66
C ARG A 160 5.06 0.32 2.78
N MET A 161 3.79 -0.06 2.90
CA MET A 161 2.70 0.89 3.10
C MET A 161 2.84 1.68 4.41
N LEU A 162 3.31 1.03 5.48
CA LEU A 162 3.54 1.69 6.77
C LEU A 162 4.74 2.65 6.70
N GLU A 163 5.82 2.26 6.02
CA GLU A 163 7.00 3.11 5.79
C GLU A 163 6.66 4.34 4.94
N GLU A 164 5.94 4.17 3.83
CA GLU A 164 5.47 5.26 2.98
C GLU A 164 4.59 6.25 3.77
N ARG A 165 3.71 5.73 4.61
CA ARG A 165 2.86 6.54 5.48
C ARG A 165 3.67 7.29 6.54
N ALA A 166 4.64 6.64 7.17
CA ALA A 166 5.52 7.26 8.15
C ALA A 166 6.34 8.39 7.52
N ALA A 167 6.95 8.15 6.35
CA ALA A 167 7.69 9.17 5.60
C ALA A 167 6.80 10.36 5.23
N THR A 168 5.55 10.12 4.83
CA THR A 168 4.58 11.18 4.54
C THR A 168 4.26 12.01 5.79
N GLN A 169 4.07 11.36 6.93
CA GLN A 169 3.82 12.04 8.21
C GLN A 169 5.01 12.88 8.66
N ASP A 170 6.23 12.39 8.47
CA ASP A 170 7.45 13.15 8.79
C ASP A 170 7.62 14.38 7.89
N LEU A 171 7.31 14.26 6.59
CA LEU A 171 7.30 15.41 5.68
C LEU A 171 6.28 16.48 6.10
N ILE A 172 5.08 16.06 6.51
CA ILE A 172 4.05 16.96 7.03
C ILE A 172 4.55 17.67 8.29
N ARG A 173 5.19 16.94 9.21
CA ARG A 173 5.75 17.52 10.44
C ARG A 173 6.83 18.54 10.13
N GLN A 174 7.76 18.23 9.23
CA GLN A 174 8.80 19.16 8.78
C GLN A 174 8.20 20.43 8.16
N HIS A 175 7.14 20.30 7.36
CA HIS A 175 6.46 21.45 6.78
C HIS A 175 5.82 22.34 7.87
N ILE A 176 5.12 21.74 8.83
CA ILE A 176 4.54 22.48 9.97
C ILE A 176 5.63 23.24 10.73
N THR A 177 6.73 22.58 11.10
CA THR A 177 7.84 23.21 11.82
C THR A 177 8.46 24.37 11.02
N LEU A 178 8.63 24.20 9.70
CA LEU A 178 9.13 25.28 8.84
C LEU A 178 8.15 26.46 8.80
N THR A 179 6.84 26.20 8.67
CA THR A 179 5.81 27.24 8.69
C THR A 179 5.79 27.99 10.02
N GLU A 180 5.88 27.29 11.15
CA GLU A 180 5.96 27.91 12.49
C GLU A 180 7.20 28.78 12.65
N HIS A 181 8.35 28.32 12.16
CA HIS A 181 9.60 29.09 12.18
C HIS A 181 9.50 30.37 11.33
N LEU A 182 8.92 30.27 10.13
CA LEU A 182 8.69 31.42 9.25
C LEU A 182 7.72 32.43 9.87
N LEU A 183 6.61 31.97 10.46
CA LEU A 183 5.66 32.84 11.16
C LEU A 183 6.30 33.56 12.36
N THR A 184 7.11 32.84 13.13
CA THR A 184 7.84 33.43 14.27
C THR A 184 8.83 34.49 13.80
N SER A 185 9.55 34.22 12.71
CA SER A 185 10.51 35.16 12.12
C SER A 185 9.82 36.42 11.57
N LEU A 186 8.67 36.26 10.91
CA LEU A 186 7.86 37.37 10.43
C LEU A 186 7.31 38.22 11.60
N ASN A 187 6.83 37.59 12.67
CA ASN A 187 6.32 38.31 13.83
C ASN A 187 7.42 39.05 14.60
N GLY A 188 8.63 38.49 14.69
CA GLY A 188 9.80 39.17 15.27
C GLY A 188 10.21 40.43 14.47
N LEU A 189 10.06 40.40 13.14
CA LEU A 189 10.31 41.57 12.29
C LEU A 189 9.25 42.67 12.45
N THR A 190 8.04 42.34 12.92
CA THR A 190 6.98 43.35 13.17
C THR A 190 7.07 44.02 14.55
N THR A 191 7.77 43.45 15.52
CA THR A 191 7.83 43.99 16.89
C THR A 191 9.00 44.95 17.13
N ASP A 192 10.08 44.89 16.35
CA ASP A 192 11.26 45.79 16.51
C ASP A 192 11.15 47.10 15.70
N GLY A 193 10.02 47.32 15.01
CA GLY A 193 9.76 48.49 14.16
C GLY A 193 8.66 49.44 14.66
N LEU A 194 8.16 49.28 15.89
CA LEU A 194 7.32 50.33 16.52
C LEU A 194 8.21 51.47 17.00
N LEU A 195 8.55 52.34 16.05
CA LEU A 195 9.01 53.71 16.32
C LEU A 195 8.10 54.38 17.37
N PRO A 196 8.64 55.22 18.26
CA PRO A 196 7.84 56.00 19.18
C PRO A 196 6.89 56.88 18.37
N HIS A 197 5.59 56.62 18.49
CA HIS A 197 4.51 57.41 17.88
C HIS A 197 4.33 58.75 18.62
N ASP A 198 5.41 59.52 18.77
CA ASP A 198 5.31 60.94 19.07
C ASP A 198 5.33 61.70 17.73
N LYS A 199 4.17 62.30 17.40
CA LYS A 199 3.90 63.17 16.22
C LYS A 199 3.29 62.49 14.99
N LEU A 200 2.12 61.87 15.15
CA LEU A 200 1.10 61.94 14.11
C LEU A 200 -0.11 62.69 14.68
N LYS A 201 -0.12 64.01 14.43
CA LYS A 201 -1.30 64.85 14.65
C LYS A 201 -2.44 64.28 13.82
N ASN A 202 -3.58 64.11 14.47
CA ASN A 202 -4.90 63.89 13.87
C ASN A 202 -5.05 64.68 12.57
N GLN A 203 -4.94 64.00 11.44
CA GLN A 203 -5.67 64.39 10.24
C GLN A 203 -6.80 63.39 10.08
N ASP A 204 -8.01 63.93 10.14
CA ASP A 204 -9.28 63.27 9.92
C ASP A 204 -9.28 62.52 8.59
N VAL A 205 -8.86 61.25 8.60
CA VAL A 205 -9.33 60.29 7.61
C VAL A 205 -10.68 59.81 8.12
N LYS A 206 -11.73 60.54 7.73
CA LYS A 206 -13.11 60.03 7.72
C LYS A 206 -13.09 58.66 7.05
N ARG A 207 -13.18 57.60 7.86
CA ARG A 207 -13.53 56.27 7.40
C ARG A 207 -14.95 56.39 6.84
N ASN A 208 -15.06 56.54 5.52
CA ASN A 208 -16.26 56.19 4.80
C ASN A 208 -16.43 54.67 4.93
N PHE A 209 -17.05 54.25 6.04
CA PHE A 209 -17.76 52.98 6.08
C PHE A 209 -18.92 53.12 5.09
N VAL A 210 -18.72 52.62 3.88
CA VAL A 210 -19.84 52.16 3.07
C VAL A 210 -20.33 50.90 3.76
N LEU A 211 -21.34 51.05 4.61
CA LEU A 211 -22.25 49.97 4.94
C LEU A 211 -22.93 49.56 3.63
N THR A 212 -22.43 48.52 2.99
CA THR A 212 -23.24 47.75 2.06
C THR A 212 -24.21 46.93 2.90
N ASP A 213 -25.45 47.42 3.00
CA ASP A 213 -26.60 46.60 3.34
C ASP A 213 -26.77 45.50 2.28
N ALA A 214 -26.06 44.40 2.47
CA ALA A 214 -26.38 43.15 1.81
C ALA A 214 -27.30 42.36 2.75
N LYS A 215 -28.61 42.58 2.57
CA LYS A 215 -29.59 41.53 2.88
C LYS A 215 -29.24 40.32 2.02
N SER A 216 -28.67 39.29 2.65
CA SER A 216 -28.68 37.94 2.10
C SER A 216 -29.14 37.00 3.19
N ASP A 217 -30.43 36.67 3.14
CA ASP A 217 -30.95 35.45 3.73
C ASP A 217 -30.31 34.28 2.95
N ASP A 218 -29.25 33.68 3.48
CA ASP A 218 -28.81 32.36 3.02
C ASP A 218 -28.11 31.60 4.15
N GLU A 219 -28.90 30.85 4.92
CA GLU A 219 -28.41 29.72 5.72
C GLU A 219 -28.03 28.56 4.79
N SER A 220 -26.86 28.65 4.15
CA SER A 220 -26.24 27.51 3.50
C SER A 220 -24.99 27.06 4.26
N LEU A 221 -25.15 25.95 5.01
CA LEU A 221 -24.05 25.20 5.61
C LEU A 221 -23.05 24.76 4.51
N PRO A 222 -21.73 24.86 4.73
CA PRO A 222 -20.75 24.46 3.74
C PRO A 222 -20.74 22.93 3.60
N THR A 223 -21.33 22.41 2.52
CA THR A 223 -21.17 21.01 2.11
C THR A 223 -19.81 20.91 1.39
N GLY A 224 -18.75 20.77 2.19
CA GLY A 224 -17.38 20.66 1.70
C GLY A 224 -17.21 19.46 0.76
N THR A 225 -17.10 19.73 -0.54
CA THR A 225 -16.42 18.83 -1.47
C THR A 225 -14.94 19.16 -1.37
N VAL A 226 -14.14 18.28 -0.76
CA VAL A 226 -12.68 18.47 -0.71
C VAL A 226 -12.11 17.95 -2.02
N ALA A 227 -11.74 18.86 -2.92
CA ALA A 227 -10.86 18.52 -4.04
C ALA A 227 -9.44 18.42 -3.50
N ILE A 228 -8.83 17.23 -3.56
CA ILE A 228 -7.42 17.05 -3.23
C ILE A 228 -6.65 17.18 -4.55
N GLU A 229 -6.06 18.35 -4.80
CA GLU A 229 -5.11 18.54 -5.90
C GLU A 229 -3.73 18.01 -5.46
N LEU A 230 -3.37 16.82 -5.94
CA LEU A 230 -2.02 16.29 -5.80
C LEU A 230 -1.11 16.96 -6.84
N ASN A 231 -0.46 18.06 -6.46
CA ASN A 231 0.56 18.71 -7.29
C ASN A 231 1.87 17.93 -7.22
N ALA A 232 2.25 17.27 -8.31
CA ALA A 232 3.61 16.78 -8.52
C ALA A 232 4.51 17.94 -9.03
N PRO A 233 5.78 18.07 -8.59
CA PRO A 233 6.62 19.18 -9.00
C PRO A 233 7.18 18.97 -10.42
N ASN A 234 6.92 19.97 -11.25
CA ASN A 234 7.67 20.43 -12.43
C ASN A 234 8.48 19.39 -13.24
N SER A 235 7.88 18.95 -14.35
CA SER A 235 8.63 18.62 -15.55
C SER A 235 7.80 19.02 -16.78
N ALA A 236 8.42 19.80 -17.65
CA ALA A 236 7.82 20.33 -18.87
C ALA A 236 7.56 19.20 -19.87
N MET A 237 6.34 18.65 -19.88
CA MET A 237 5.84 17.80 -20.97
C MET A 237 4.32 17.93 -21.06
N THR A 238 3.84 18.29 -22.26
CA THR A 238 2.50 18.06 -22.85
C THR A 238 1.30 18.04 -21.90
N LYS A 239 0.29 18.91 -22.12
CA LYS A 239 -1.06 18.89 -21.48
C LYS A 239 -1.58 17.44 -21.35
N ARG A 240 -1.22 16.76 -20.26
CA ARG A 240 -1.82 15.50 -19.84
C ARG A 240 -3.01 15.93 -19.02
N ASP A 241 -4.20 15.58 -19.49
CA ASP A 241 -5.42 15.74 -18.72
C ASP A 241 -5.19 15.17 -17.32
N VAL A 242 -5.08 16.07 -16.34
CA VAL A 242 -5.02 15.70 -14.93
C VAL A 242 -6.36 15.05 -14.64
N GLN A 243 -6.39 13.71 -14.65
CA GLN A 243 -7.60 12.95 -14.31
C GLN A 243 -7.92 13.21 -12.85
N ARG A 244 -8.89 14.09 -12.60
CA ARG A 244 -9.41 14.37 -11.27
C ARG A 244 -10.10 13.12 -10.75
N LYS A 245 -9.62 12.60 -9.63
CA LYS A 245 -10.25 11.50 -8.89
C LYS A 245 -11.13 12.06 -7.78
N TYR A 246 -12.26 11.43 -7.52
CA TYR A 246 -13.25 11.85 -6.53
C TYR A 246 -13.48 10.73 -5.51
N LEU A 247 -13.47 11.07 -4.22
CA LEU A 247 -13.84 10.14 -3.15
C LEU A 247 -15.36 10.13 -2.98
N HIS A 248 -15.96 8.95 -3.03
CA HIS A 248 -17.38 8.73 -2.85
C HIS A 248 -17.67 7.91 -1.61
N CYS A 249 -18.85 8.13 -1.01
CA CYS A 249 -19.33 7.37 0.14
C CYS A 249 -20.81 7.03 -0.08
N CYS A 250 -21.14 5.74 -0.04
CA CYS A 250 -22.50 5.25 -0.20
C CYS A 250 -23.34 5.52 1.04
N TYR A 251 -24.57 6.04 0.87
CA TYR A 251 -25.46 6.23 2.02
C TYR A 251 -25.99 4.92 2.59
N LEU A 252 -26.23 3.93 1.75
CA LEU A 252 -26.83 2.65 2.13
C LEU A 252 -25.79 1.70 2.74
N CYS A 253 -24.78 1.29 1.96
CA CYS A 253 -23.78 0.32 2.42
C CYS A 253 -22.59 0.95 3.15
N LYS A 254 -22.51 2.28 3.24
CA LYS A 254 -21.37 3.03 3.83
C LYS A 254 -20.01 2.77 3.16
N GLY A 255 -19.96 2.02 2.07
CA GLY A 255 -18.74 1.77 1.32
C GLY A 255 -18.17 3.04 0.70
N GLU A 256 -16.86 3.18 0.74
CA GLU A 256 -16.10 4.29 0.17
C GLU A 256 -15.27 3.82 -1.03
N TRP A 257 -15.23 4.63 -2.10
CA TRP A 257 -14.43 4.31 -3.29
C TRP A 257 -13.97 5.58 -4.01
N ILE A 258 -12.92 5.45 -4.82
CA ILE A 258 -12.38 6.54 -5.64
C ILE A 258 -12.85 6.33 -7.09
N GLY A 259 -13.52 7.33 -7.67
CA GLY A 259 -14.03 7.30 -9.04
C GLY A 259 -13.49 8.44 -9.90
N ASP A 260 -13.60 8.30 -11.22
CA ASP A 260 -13.27 9.36 -12.20
C ASP A 260 -14.41 10.37 -12.39
N GLU A 261 -15.64 9.97 -12.08
CA GLU A 261 -16.81 10.82 -12.19
C GLU A 261 -17.10 11.53 -10.86
N ARG A 262 -17.31 12.85 -10.88
CA ARG A 262 -17.67 13.62 -9.67
C ARG A 262 -18.95 13.13 -9.00
N ASP A 263 -19.93 12.75 -9.81
CA ASP A 263 -21.26 12.30 -9.38
C ASP A 263 -21.63 11.02 -10.15
N PRO A 264 -21.14 9.84 -9.72
CA PRO A 264 -21.46 8.59 -10.39
C PRO A 264 -22.97 8.33 -10.38
N ALA A 265 -23.48 7.48 -11.27
CA ALA A 265 -24.90 7.18 -11.30
C ALA A 265 -25.36 6.29 -10.12
N GLU A 266 -24.49 5.40 -9.65
CA GLU A 266 -24.79 4.41 -8.62
C GLU A 266 -23.54 4.02 -7.80
N CYS A 267 -23.76 3.43 -6.63
CA CYS A 267 -22.70 2.85 -5.82
C CYS A 267 -22.13 1.59 -6.47
N VAL A 268 -20.80 1.50 -6.54
CA VAL A 268 -20.09 0.33 -7.10
C VAL A 268 -20.31 -0.97 -6.32
N TYR A 269 -20.62 -0.87 -5.02
CA TYR A 269 -20.82 -2.02 -4.14
C TYR A 269 -22.27 -2.52 -4.12
N CYS A 270 -23.24 -1.63 -3.88
CA CYS A 270 -24.63 -2.01 -3.66
C CYS A 270 -25.62 -1.49 -4.71
N ARG A 271 -25.13 -0.84 -5.78
CA ARG A 271 -25.93 -0.32 -6.91
C ARG A 271 -27.02 0.70 -6.53
N THR A 272 -27.03 1.21 -5.29
CA THR A 272 -27.96 2.27 -4.89
C THR A 272 -27.63 3.60 -5.58
N ARG A 273 -28.66 4.38 -5.89
CA ARG A 273 -28.52 5.75 -6.45
C ARG A 273 -28.49 6.84 -5.37
N ARG A 274 -28.55 6.46 -4.08
CA ARG A 274 -28.57 7.38 -2.94
C ARG A 274 -27.16 7.63 -2.40
N TRP A 275 -26.78 8.90 -2.33
CA TRP A 275 -25.47 9.38 -1.90
C TRP A 275 -25.52 9.87 -0.45
N ARG A 276 -24.36 10.23 0.15
CA ARG A 276 -24.15 10.59 1.58
C ARG A 276 -25.30 11.36 2.29
N ASP A 277 -26.04 12.20 1.58
CA ASP A 277 -27.18 13.01 2.05
C ASP A 277 -28.56 12.33 1.87
N GLY A 278 -28.60 11.06 1.49
CA GLY A 278 -29.81 10.30 1.17
C GLY A 278 -30.45 10.64 -0.17
N LYS A 279 -29.92 11.63 -0.91
CA LYS A 279 -30.49 12.13 -2.16
C LYS A 279 -29.90 11.43 -3.38
N THR A 280 -30.71 11.33 -4.42
CA THR A 280 -30.31 10.89 -5.77
C THR A 280 -29.72 12.05 -6.57
N GLN A 281 -28.99 11.71 -7.65
CA GLN A 281 -28.46 12.70 -8.59
C GLN A 281 -29.55 13.63 -9.15
N TRP A 282 -30.74 13.09 -9.41
CA TRP A 282 -31.90 13.84 -9.90
C TRP A 282 -32.42 14.85 -8.87
N GLU A 283 -32.49 14.47 -7.60
CA GLU A 283 -32.93 15.35 -6.51
C GLU A 283 -31.94 16.50 -6.28
N ARG A 284 -30.63 16.26 -6.44
CA ARG A 284 -29.60 17.32 -6.36
C ARG A 284 -29.70 18.31 -7.52
N ARG A 285 -29.88 17.83 -8.75
CA ARG A 285 -30.04 18.69 -9.94
C ARG A 285 -31.32 19.53 -9.89
N ARG A 286 -32.37 19.03 -9.23
CA ARG A 286 -33.63 19.76 -9.05
C ARG A 286 -33.50 20.91 -8.06
N ASN A 287 -32.76 20.70 -6.97
CA ASN A 287 -32.55 21.72 -5.94
C ASN A 287 -31.52 22.80 -6.35
N GLY A 288 -30.57 22.50 -7.25
CA GLY A 288 -29.58 23.46 -7.75
C GLY A 288 -30.03 24.30 -8.95
N LYS A 289 -31.30 24.21 -9.39
CA LYS A 289 -31.87 25.03 -10.48
C LYS A 289 -32.95 26.02 -9.99
N ALA A 290 -33.14 26.15 -8.69
CA ALA A 290 -34.02 27.13 -8.06
C ALA A 290 -33.16 28.16 -7.32
N SER A 291 -32.39 28.94 -8.08
CA SER A 291 -31.63 30.11 -7.64
C SER A 291 -31.16 30.87 -8.88
#